data_AF-A0A3P2A2X8-F1
#
_entry.id   AF-A0A3P2A2X8-F1
#
_cell.length_a   1.000
_cell.length_b   1.000
_cell.length_c   1.000
_cell.angle_alpha   90.00
_cell.angle_beta   90.00
_cell.angle_gamma   90.00
#
_symmetry.space_group_name_H-M   'P 1'
#
loop_
_entity.id
_entity.type
_entity.pdbx_description
1 polymer ?
#
loop_
_entity_poly.entity_id
_entity_poly.type
_entity_poly.pdbx_seq_one_letter_code
_entity_poly.pdbx_strand_id
1 'polypeptide(L)'
;MRAHFQQKILENNAPLNLTAIWPDTCHFAELTAQLSDVKACLDSFRPLSENEVFKLKQAFDIEYTYQSNKIEGNTLSKNETHLVVNKGFTVKGKTLAEHLEAVNHQEAIDYIREVASSELPFDKRCLLDIHTLILHGINRENAGRYRLEDVLISGSSFVPPSFLYIPDLMNQYFDFYDKIKM
;
A
#
# COMPACT_ATOMS: atom_id res chain seq x y z
N MET A 1 -15.48 -19.43 -16.60
CA MET A 1 -15.46 -18.58 -15.39
C MET A 1 -15.81 -17.12 -15.70
N ARG A 2 -15.05 -16.41 -16.55
CA ARG A 2 -15.37 -15.04 -17.01
C ARG A 2 -16.79 -14.86 -17.53
N ALA A 3 -17.27 -15.74 -18.41
CA ALA A 3 -18.64 -15.68 -18.94
C ALA A 3 -19.70 -15.86 -17.83
N HIS A 4 -19.47 -16.78 -16.88
CA HIS A 4 -20.36 -17.01 -15.74
C HIS A 4 -20.35 -15.84 -14.73
N PHE A 5 -19.19 -15.18 -14.57
CA PHE A 5 -19.03 -13.99 -13.73
C PHE A 5 -19.69 -12.75 -14.36
N GLN A 6 -19.49 -12.53 -15.66
CA GLN A 6 -20.15 -11.46 -16.42
C GLN A 6 -21.67 -11.64 -16.46
N GLN A 7 -22.15 -12.87 -16.63
CA GLN A 7 -23.58 -13.18 -16.60
C GLN A 7 -24.20 -12.84 -15.22
N LYS A 8 -23.57 -13.24 -14.11
CA LYS A 8 -24.05 -12.91 -12.75
C LYS A 8 -24.04 -11.42 -12.42
N ILE A 9 -23.10 -10.63 -13.00
CA ILE A 9 -23.04 -9.17 -12.81
C ILE A 9 -24.11 -8.46 -13.66
N LEU A 10 -24.31 -8.87 -14.90
CA LEU A 10 -25.27 -8.24 -15.81
C LEU A 10 -26.73 -8.53 -15.42
N GLU A 11 -26.99 -9.68 -14.80
CA GLU A 11 -28.33 -10.08 -14.36
C GLU A 11 -28.77 -9.39 -13.06
N ASN A 12 -27.87 -8.74 -12.31
CA ASN A 12 -28.21 -8.10 -11.04
C ASN A 12 -27.56 -6.72 -10.92
N ASN A 13 -28.37 -5.65 -10.89
CA ASN A 13 -27.99 -4.33 -10.35
C ASN A 13 -27.65 -4.37 -8.84
N ALA A 14 -27.30 -5.53 -8.30
CA ALA A 14 -26.94 -5.75 -6.91
C ALA A 14 -25.42 -5.70 -6.74
N PRO A 15 -24.92 -5.28 -5.55
CA PRO A 15 -23.49 -5.35 -5.26
C PRO A 15 -22.96 -6.77 -5.44
N LEU A 16 -21.76 -6.87 -6.00
CA LEU A 16 -21.05 -8.13 -6.25
C LEU A 16 -20.93 -8.94 -4.95
N ASN A 17 -21.61 -10.09 -4.86
CA ASN A 17 -21.49 -10.99 -3.72
C ASN A 17 -20.41 -12.05 -3.98
N LEU A 18 -19.21 -11.80 -3.49
CA LEU A 18 -18.05 -12.70 -3.63
C LEU A 18 -18.15 -13.94 -2.75
N THR A 19 -18.81 -13.87 -1.58
CA THR A 19 -18.90 -15.01 -0.64
C THR A 19 -19.78 -16.14 -1.16
N ALA A 20 -20.64 -15.85 -2.14
CA ALA A 20 -21.39 -16.88 -2.87
C ALA A 20 -20.53 -17.72 -3.82
N ILE A 21 -19.33 -17.25 -4.18
CA ILE A 21 -18.39 -17.95 -5.07
C ILE A 21 -17.20 -18.48 -4.26
N TRP A 22 -16.68 -17.66 -3.34
CA TRP A 22 -15.58 -18.00 -2.44
C TRP A 22 -16.06 -17.83 -0.99
N PRO A 23 -16.64 -18.88 -0.37
CA PRO A 23 -17.22 -18.78 0.96
C PRO A 23 -16.15 -18.58 2.04
N ASP A 24 -16.54 -17.93 3.14
CA ASP A 24 -15.65 -17.70 4.28
C ASP A 24 -15.14 -19.04 4.84
N THR A 25 -13.84 -19.12 5.05
CA THR A 25 -13.18 -20.29 5.61
C THR A 25 -11.99 -19.87 6.48
N CYS A 26 -11.74 -20.63 7.54
CA CYS A 26 -10.54 -20.49 8.38
C CYS A 26 -9.46 -21.52 8.04
N HIS A 27 -9.71 -22.43 7.08
CA HIS A 27 -8.75 -23.47 6.70
C HIS A 27 -7.75 -22.93 5.68
N PHE A 28 -6.46 -22.98 6.03
CA PHE A 28 -5.38 -22.46 5.20
C PHE A 28 -5.34 -23.06 3.78
N ALA A 29 -5.55 -24.37 3.65
CA ALA A 29 -5.56 -25.04 2.34
C ALA A 29 -6.70 -24.54 1.44
N GLU A 30 -7.87 -24.26 2.03
CA GLU A 30 -9.01 -23.72 1.29
C GLU A 30 -8.77 -22.25 0.92
N LEU A 31 -8.23 -21.44 1.84
CA LEU A 31 -7.87 -20.05 1.57
C LEU A 31 -6.88 -19.91 0.41
N THR A 32 -5.84 -20.75 0.38
CA THR A 32 -4.83 -20.71 -0.70
C THR A 32 -5.41 -21.15 -2.04
N ALA A 33 -6.29 -22.15 -2.04
CA ALA A 33 -7.03 -22.57 -3.23
C ALA A 33 -7.97 -21.45 -3.74
N GLN A 34 -8.75 -20.84 -2.85
CA GLN A 34 -9.63 -19.72 -3.19
C GLN A 34 -8.84 -18.51 -3.73
N LEU A 35 -7.72 -18.14 -3.09
CA LEU A 35 -6.87 -17.04 -3.55
C LEU A 35 -6.32 -17.29 -4.97
N SER A 36 -5.88 -18.52 -5.23
CA SER A 36 -5.38 -18.91 -6.56
C SER A 36 -6.48 -18.81 -7.63
N ASP A 37 -7.70 -19.22 -7.29
CA ASP A 37 -8.86 -19.14 -8.18
C ASP A 37 -9.31 -17.69 -8.43
N VAL A 38 -9.36 -16.85 -7.39
CA VAL A 38 -9.65 -15.41 -7.52
C VAL A 38 -8.61 -14.72 -8.40
N LYS A 39 -7.32 -15.03 -8.20
CA LYS A 39 -6.21 -14.53 -9.02
C LYS A 39 -6.38 -14.92 -10.49
N ALA A 40 -6.67 -16.19 -10.76
CA ALA A 40 -6.90 -16.68 -12.12
C ALA A 40 -8.12 -16.02 -12.78
N CYS A 41 -9.21 -15.82 -12.01
CA CYS A 41 -10.38 -15.09 -12.46
C CYS A 41 -10.02 -13.64 -12.85
N LEU A 42 -9.30 -12.92 -11.98
CA LEU A 42 -8.84 -11.55 -12.23
C LEU A 42 -7.95 -11.47 -13.48
N ASP A 43 -7.00 -12.41 -13.63
CA ASP A 43 -6.10 -12.43 -14.77
C ASP A 43 -6.84 -12.70 -16.10
N SER A 44 -7.98 -13.40 -16.06
CA SER A 44 -8.80 -13.68 -17.25
C SER A 44 -9.45 -12.43 -17.90
N PHE A 45 -9.43 -11.29 -17.19
CA PHE A 45 -9.89 -10.00 -17.72
C PHE A 45 -8.80 -9.26 -18.50
N ARG A 46 -7.55 -9.72 -18.48
CA ARG A 46 -6.43 -9.09 -19.19
C ARG A 46 -6.37 -9.53 -20.67
N PRO A 47 -5.82 -8.69 -21.58
CA PRO A 47 -5.34 -7.32 -21.34
C PRO A 47 -6.51 -6.34 -21.18
N LEU A 48 -6.32 -5.34 -20.33
CA LEU A 48 -7.21 -4.19 -20.21
C LEU A 48 -6.72 -3.08 -21.15
N SER A 49 -7.63 -2.24 -21.64
CA SER A 49 -7.22 -1.05 -22.39
C SER A 49 -6.47 -0.06 -21.49
N GLU A 50 -5.62 0.78 -22.09
CA GLU A 50 -4.85 1.80 -21.36
C GLU A 50 -5.75 2.72 -20.52
N ASN A 51 -6.92 3.09 -21.06
CA ASN A 51 -7.90 3.92 -20.36
C ASN A 51 -8.53 3.21 -19.15
N GLU A 52 -8.82 1.91 -19.25
CA GLU A 52 -9.31 1.11 -18.13
C GLU A 52 -8.25 0.99 -17.03
N VAL A 53 -7.00 0.69 -17.41
CA VAL A 53 -5.87 0.64 -16.47
C VAL A 53 -5.68 1.98 -15.78
N PHE A 54 -5.72 3.09 -16.52
CA PHE A 54 -5.57 4.43 -15.98
C PHE A 54 -6.67 4.75 -14.94
N LYS A 55 -7.94 4.48 -15.25
CA LYS A 55 -9.05 4.72 -14.33
C LYS A 55 -8.96 3.85 -13.07
N LEU A 56 -8.60 2.58 -13.22
CA LEU A 56 -8.40 1.67 -12.09
C LEU A 56 -7.24 2.15 -11.20
N LYS A 57 -6.11 2.55 -11.79
CA LYS A 57 -4.98 3.11 -11.04
C LYS A 57 -5.41 4.35 -10.26
N GLN A 58 -6.09 5.30 -10.91
CA GLN A 58 -6.54 6.53 -10.23
C GLN A 58 -7.47 6.25 -9.04
N ALA A 59 -8.42 5.32 -9.20
CA ALA A 59 -9.33 4.95 -8.12
C ALA A 59 -8.62 4.22 -6.98
N PHE A 60 -7.71 3.29 -7.31
CA PHE A 60 -6.95 2.51 -6.34
C PHE A 60 -5.97 3.38 -5.56
N ASP A 61 -5.26 4.29 -6.22
CA ASP A 61 -4.24 5.18 -5.64
C ASP A 61 -4.82 6.05 -4.52
N ILE A 62 -5.99 6.65 -4.77
CA ILE A 62 -6.70 7.45 -3.77
C ILE A 62 -7.23 6.60 -2.62
N GLU A 63 -7.81 5.43 -2.91
CA GLU A 63 -8.28 4.53 -1.85
C GLU A 63 -7.11 4.08 -0.97
N TYR A 64 -5.99 3.70 -1.59
CA TYR A 64 -4.84 3.17 -0.88
C TYR A 64 -4.21 4.23 0.02
N THR A 65 -4.00 5.44 -0.50
CA THR A 65 -3.48 6.57 0.29
C THR A 65 -4.42 6.92 1.45
N TYR A 66 -5.73 7.03 1.18
CA TYR A 66 -6.71 7.31 2.24
C TYR A 66 -6.72 6.23 3.34
N GLN A 67 -6.79 4.94 2.98
CA GLN A 67 -6.86 3.87 3.97
C GLN A 67 -5.56 3.74 4.77
N SER A 68 -4.41 3.87 4.11
CA SER A 68 -3.09 3.82 4.73
C SER A 68 -2.93 4.94 5.77
N ASN A 69 -3.14 6.20 5.37
CA ASN A 69 -3.00 7.31 6.31
C ASN A 69 -4.06 7.28 7.43
N LYS A 70 -5.27 6.79 7.15
CA LYS A 70 -6.34 6.68 8.16
C LYS A 70 -5.98 5.69 9.28
N ILE A 71 -5.28 4.60 8.97
CA ILE A 71 -4.79 3.64 9.98
C ILE A 71 -3.83 4.33 10.94
N GLU A 72 -2.99 5.25 10.43
CA GLU A 72 -2.05 6.05 11.22
C GLU A 72 -2.69 7.26 11.92
N GLY A 73 -4.01 7.46 11.76
CA GLY A 73 -4.77 8.49 12.45
C GLY A 73 -5.02 9.78 11.66
N ASN A 74 -4.64 9.83 10.39
CA ASN A 74 -5.00 10.95 9.52
C ASN A 74 -6.52 11.05 9.36
N THR A 75 -7.05 12.27 9.43
CA THR A 75 -8.50 12.51 9.51
C THR A 75 -9.13 12.97 8.20
N LEU A 76 -8.36 13.08 7.11
CA LEU A 76 -8.90 13.37 5.79
C LEU A 76 -9.90 12.28 5.38
N SER A 77 -11.09 12.68 4.93
CA SER A 77 -12.01 11.78 4.24
C SER A 77 -11.48 11.43 2.86
N LYS A 78 -11.95 10.32 2.27
CA LYS A 78 -11.54 9.91 0.91
C LYS A 78 -11.67 11.02 -0.14
N ASN A 79 -12.75 11.81 -0.07
CA ASN A 79 -12.96 12.94 -0.98
C ASN A 79 -11.97 14.08 -0.73
N GLU A 80 -11.68 14.38 0.53
CA GLU A 80 -10.65 15.35 0.89
C GLU A 80 -9.28 14.88 0.42
N THR A 81 -8.89 13.62 0.65
CA THR A 81 -7.66 13.02 0.12
C THR A 81 -7.56 13.18 -1.40
N HIS A 82 -8.65 12.94 -2.14
CA HIS A 82 -8.68 13.17 -3.59
C HIS A 82 -8.41 14.63 -3.96
N LEU A 83 -9.00 15.59 -3.25
CA LEU A 83 -8.78 17.02 -3.50
C LEU A 83 -7.34 17.44 -3.18
N VAL A 84 -6.77 16.92 -2.10
CA VAL A 84 -5.38 17.19 -1.72
C VAL A 84 -4.42 16.63 -2.77
N VAL A 85 -4.49 15.32 -3.03
CA VAL A 85 -3.53 14.61 -3.87
C VAL A 85 -3.65 14.99 -5.35
N ASN A 86 -4.88 15.03 -5.91
CA ASN A 86 -5.05 15.23 -7.35
C ASN A 86 -5.28 16.68 -7.77
N LYS A 87 -5.66 17.57 -6.84
CA LYS A 87 -5.97 18.98 -7.14
C LYS A 87 -5.06 19.98 -6.41
N GLY A 88 -4.24 19.52 -5.46
CA GLY A 88 -3.36 20.39 -4.67
C GLY A 88 -4.13 21.33 -3.75
N PHE A 89 -5.35 20.96 -3.35
CA PHE A 89 -6.17 21.82 -2.49
C PHE A 89 -5.84 21.61 -1.02
N THR A 90 -5.97 22.69 -0.25
CA THR A 90 -5.97 22.61 1.22
C THR A 90 -7.39 22.51 1.75
N VAL A 91 -7.57 21.69 2.77
CA VAL A 91 -8.84 21.41 3.44
C VAL A 91 -8.87 22.14 4.77
N LYS A 92 -9.92 22.95 4.96
CA LYS A 92 -10.12 23.72 6.19
C LYS A 92 -10.25 22.80 7.40
N GLY A 93 -9.51 23.11 8.48
CA GLY A 93 -9.59 22.37 9.74
C GLY A 93 -8.73 21.11 9.79
N LYS A 94 -7.91 20.86 8.76
CA LYS A 94 -6.91 19.80 8.72
C LYS A 94 -5.52 20.39 8.85
N THR A 95 -4.61 19.67 9.48
CA THR A 95 -3.23 20.14 9.68
C THR A 95 -2.44 20.06 8.38
N LEU A 96 -1.39 20.88 8.23
CA LEU A 96 -0.50 20.76 7.07
C LEU A 96 0.17 19.37 7.00
N ALA A 97 0.50 18.79 8.16
CA ALA A 97 1.07 17.45 8.23
C ALA A 97 0.15 16.40 7.59
N GLU A 98 -1.15 16.41 7.89
CA GLU A 98 -2.10 15.47 7.28
C GLU A 98 -2.18 15.59 5.76
N HIS A 99 -2.03 16.80 5.21
CA HIS A 99 -1.99 17.00 3.76
C HIS A 99 -0.71 16.46 3.16
N LEU A 100 0.43 16.75 3.80
CA LEU A 100 1.73 16.27 3.36
C LEU A 100 1.81 14.75 3.43
N GLU A 101 1.27 14.11 4.47
CA GLU A 101 1.20 12.65 4.58
C GLU A 101 0.49 12.01 3.37
N ALA A 102 -0.63 12.60 2.93
CA ALA A 102 -1.37 12.11 1.77
C ALA A 102 -0.59 12.29 0.46
N VAL A 103 0.06 13.45 0.27
CA VAL A 103 0.88 13.72 -0.92
C VAL A 103 2.11 12.81 -0.94
N ASN A 104 2.85 12.77 0.16
CA ASN A 104 4.06 11.97 0.33
C ASN A 104 3.80 10.48 0.14
N HIS A 105 2.68 9.98 0.66
CA HIS A 105 2.31 8.57 0.47
C HIS A 105 2.08 8.26 -1.01
N GLN A 106 1.36 9.12 -1.74
CA GLN A 106 1.17 8.94 -3.19
C GLN A 106 2.51 8.94 -3.93
N GLU A 107 3.40 9.89 -3.64
CA GLU A 107 4.73 9.97 -4.26
C GLU A 107 5.59 8.72 -3.95
N ALA A 108 5.55 8.24 -2.71
CA ALA A 108 6.26 7.02 -2.31
C ALA A 108 5.75 5.79 -3.07
N ILE A 109 4.44 5.67 -3.28
CA ILE A 109 3.86 4.56 -4.05
C ILE A 109 4.26 4.65 -5.53
N ASP A 110 4.27 5.84 -6.13
CA ASP A 110 4.71 6.00 -7.51
C ASP A 110 6.21 5.68 -7.67
N TYR A 111 7.05 6.06 -6.70
CA TYR A 111 8.46 5.64 -6.66
C TYR A 111 8.62 4.11 -6.53
N ILE A 112 7.87 3.46 -5.65
CA ILE A 112 7.89 1.98 -5.51
C ILE A 112 7.54 1.29 -6.83
N ARG A 113 6.56 1.83 -7.57
CA ARG A 113 6.18 1.29 -8.88
C ARG A 113 7.26 1.50 -9.92
N GLU A 114 7.94 2.65 -9.91
CA GLU A 114 9.07 2.91 -10.79
C GLU A 114 10.19 1.90 -10.55
N VAL A 115 10.58 1.68 -9.28
CA VAL A 115 11.57 0.69 -8.87
C VAL A 115 11.19 -0.70 -9.36
N ALA A 116 9.93 -1.12 -9.14
CA ALA A 116 9.44 -2.42 -9.57
C ALA A 116 9.42 -2.58 -11.09
N SER A 117 8.98 -1.56 -11.83
CA SER A 117 8.86 -1.59 -13.29
C SER A 117 10.21 -1.52 -14.02
N SER A 118 11.20 -0.87 -13.40
CA SER A 118 12.56 -0.72 -13.93
C SER A 118 13.49 -1.85 -13.50
N GLU A 119 12.95 -2.88 -12.83
CA GLU A 119 13.70 -4.01 -12.25
C GLU A 119 14.89 -3.57 -11.37
N LEU A 120 14.77 -2.42 -10.73
CA LEU A 120 15.79 -1.92 -9.82
C LEU A 120 15.83 -2.78 -8.54
N PRO A 121 17.02 -2.97 -7.93
CA PRO A 121 17.12 -3.74 -6.69
C PRO A 121 16.40 -3.01 -5.56
N PHE A 122 15.57 -3.75 -4.81
CA PHE A 122 15.04 -3.29 -3.54
C PHE A 122 16.08 -3.55 -2.44
N ASP A 123 16.98 -2.59 -2.25
CA ASP A 123 18.04 -2.65 -1.25
C ASP A 123 17.79 -1.68 -0.09
N LYS A 124 18.73 -1.62 0.84
CA LYS A 124 18.71 -0.69 1.97
C LYS A 124 18.53 0.76 1.55
N ARG A 125 19.15 1.18 0.44
CA ARG A 125 19.05 2.55 -0.04
C ARG A 125 17.63 2.82 -0.54
N CYS A 126 17.07 1.93 -1.36
CA CYS A 126 15.70 2.04 -1.84
C CYS A 126 14.70 2.16 -0.66
N LEU A 127 14.86 1.36 0.39
CA LEU A 127 14.03 1.45 1.59
C LEU A 127 14.12 2.84 2.27
N LEU A 128 15.34 3.37 2.41
CA LEU A 128 15.55 4.69 3.01
C LEU A 128 15.08 5.83 2.11
N ASP A 129 15.14 5.67 0.79
CA ASP A 129 14.58 6.62 -0.18
C ASP A 129 13.05 6.68 -0.05
N ILE A 130 12.37 5.53 0.07
CA ILE A 130 10.92 5.48 0.38
C ILE A 130 10.62 6.20 1.69
N HIS A 131 11.38 5.91 2.75
CA HIS A 131 11.19 6.57 4.05
C HIS A 131 11.42 8.08 3.99
N THR A 132 12.35 8.53 3.13
CA THR A 132 12.58 9.96 2.88
C THR A 132 11.37 10.63 2.27
N LEU A 133 10.75 9.98 1.27
CA LEU A 133 9.54 10.48 0.61
C LEU A 133 8.39 10.58 1.62
N ILE A 134 8.15 9.52 2.39
CA ILE A 134 7.09 9.49 3.41
C ILE A 134 7.20 10.65 4.41
N LEU A 135 8.41 10.96 4.88
CA LEU A 135 8.63 12.01 5.89
C LEU A 135 8.93 13.40 5.31
N HIS A 136 8.87 13.57 3.99
CA HIS A 136 9.23 14.82 3.32
C HIS A 136 8.38 16.00 3.84
N GLY A 137 9.03 17.09 4.25
CA GLY A 137 8.33 18.27 4.80
C GLY A 137 7.65 18.07 6.17
N ILE A 138 7.67 16.87 6.74
CA ILE A 138 7.07 16.55 8.04
C ILE A 138 8.16 16.38 9.11
N ASN A 139 9.14 15.51 8.87
CA ASN A 139 10.21 15.22 9.82
C ASN A 139 11.56 15.03 9.10
N ARG A 140 12.17 16.17 8.75
CA ARG A 140 13.42 16.19 7.98
C ARG A 140 14.60 15.56 8.73
N GLU A 141 14.61 15.64 10.05
CA GLU A 141 15.70 15.13 10.87
C GLU A 141 15.79 13.60 10.84
N ASN A 142 14.62 12.93 10.76
CA ASN A 142 14.52 11.46 10.76
C ASN A 142 14.28 10.86 9.37
N ALA A 143 13.98 11.67 8.35
CA ALA A 143 13.83 11.23 6.97
C ALA A 143 15.07 10.45 6.48
N GLY A 144 14.84 9.29 5.87
CA GLY A 144 15.89 8.50 5.21
C GLY A 144 16.98 7.92 6.09
N ARG A 145 16.75 7.77 7.40
CA ARG A 145 17.72 7.16 8.31
C ARG A 145 17.05 6.25 9.33
N TYR A 146 17.83 5.34 9.90
CA TYR A 146 17.41 4.60 11.07
C TYR A 146 17.39 5.53 12.30
N ARG A 147 16.48 5.22 13.23
CA ARG A 147 16.38 5.95 14.49
C ARG A 147 17.70 5.85 15.28
N LEU A 148 17.93 6.87 16.10
CA LEU A 148 19.10 6.96 17.00
C LEU A 148 18.72 6.84 18.47
N GLU A 149 17.46 6.46 18.73
CA GLU A 149 16.88 6.35 20.06
C GLU A 149 16.00 5.11 20.15
N ASP A 150 15.86 4.57 21.35
CA ASP A 150 14.94 3.48 21.63
C ASP A 150 13.50 4.01 21.73
N VAL A 151 12.55 3.23 21.24
CA VAL A 151 11.13 3.63 21.18
C VAL A 151 10.24 2.52 21.70
N LEU A 152 9.04 2.92 22.12
CA LEU A 152 7.95 2.02 22.47
C LEU A 152 6.78 2.26 21.50
N ILE A 153 6.02 1.20 21.22
CA ILE A 153 4.82 1.29 20.38
C ILE A 153 3.62 1.45 21.31
N SER A 154 2.95 2.59 21.24
CA SER A 154 1.76 2.84 22.06
C SER A 154 0.69 1.77 21.81
N GLY A 155 0.12 1.22 22.87
CA GLY A 155 -0.90 0.17 22.78
C GLY A 155 -0.37 -1.23 22.48
N SER A 156 0.95 -1.45 22.41
CA SER A 156 1.56 -2.76 22.21
C SER A 156 2.49 -3.13 23.38
N SER A 157 2.55 -4.42 23.73
CA SER A 157 3.55 -4.96 24.66
C SER A 157 4.87 -5.31 23.98
N PHE A 158 4.92 -5.23 22.65
CA PHE A 158 6.14 -5.49 21.88
C PHE A 158 7.18 -4.40 22.13
N VAL A 159 8.40 -4.82 22.43
CA VAL A 159 9.56 -3.93 22.59
C VAL A 159 10.46 -4.07 21.37
N PRO A 160 10.56 -3.03 20.52
CA PRO A 160 11.50 -3.03 19.40
C PRO A 160 12.96 -3.21 19.83
N PRO A 161 13.84 -3.74 18.96
CA PRO A 161 15.27 -3.88 19.27
C PRO A 161 15.93 -2.52 19.51
N SER A 162 16.99 -2.47 20.32
CA SER A 162 17.70 -1.20 20.56
C SER A 162 18.25 -0.61 19.26
N PHE A 163 18.25 0.73 19.15
CA PHE A 163 18.70 1.44 17.96
C PHE A 163 20.13 1.06 17.52
N LEU A 164 20.98 0.70 18.49
CA LEU A 164 22.35 0.24 18.26
C LEU A 164 22.43 -1.01 17.38
N TYR A 165 21.42 -1.88 17.44
CA TYR A 165 21.38 -3.14 16.69
C TYR A 165 20.67 -3.01 15.35
N ILE A 166 19.96 -1.91 15.07
CA ILE A 166 19.17 -1.76 13.85
C ILE A 166 20.02 -1.90 12.58
N PRO A 167 21.22 -1.29 12.44
CA PRO A 167 22.03 -1.44 11.24
C PRO A 167 22.33 -2.92 10.92
N ASP A 168 22.72 -3.71 11.92
CA ASP A 168 23.06 -5.12 11.75
C ASP A 168 21.84 -5.98 11.46
N LEU A 169 20.72 -5.73 12.15
CA LEU A 169 19.45 -6.44 11.91
C LEU A 169 18.90 -6.15 10.51
N MET A 170 19.04 -4.91 10.02
CA MET A 170 18.62 -4.56 8.67
C MET A 170 19.53 -5.17 7.60
N ASN A 171 20.83 -5.29 7.85
CA ASN A 171 21.72 -6.03 6.97
C ASN A 171 21.28 -7.51 6.89
N GLN A 172 21.01 -8.15 8.03
CA GLN A 172 20.50 -9.53 8.08
C GLN A 172 19.15 -9.67 7.35
N TYR A 173 18.27 -8.68 7.45
CA TYR A 173 17.01 -8.64 6.72
C TYR A 173 17.22 -8.65 5.20
N PHE A 174 18.12 -7.81 4.68
CA PHE A 174 18.42 -7.78 3.25
C PHE A 174 19.17 -9.03 2.77
N ASP A 175 20.09 -9.58 3.58
CA ASP A 175 20.72 -10.88 3.29
C ASP A 175 19.68 -12.01 3.16
N PHE A 176 18.64 -11.97 3.99
CA PHE A 176 17.52 -12.91 3.93
C PHE A 176 16.64 -12.68 2.70
N TYR A 177 16.30 -11.42 2.42
CA TYR A 177 15.51 -11.03 1.25
C TYR A 177 16.16 -11.49 -0.05
N ASP A 178 17.47 -11.26 -0.21
CA ASP A 178 18.22 -11.64 -1.41
C ASP A 178 18.28 -13.16 -1.60
N LYS A 179 18.30 -13.95 -0.49
CA LYS A 179 18.24 -15.42 -0.55
C LYS A 179 16.90 -15.97 -1.00
N ILE A 180 15.79 -15.27 -0.74
CA ILE A 180 14.44 -15.71 -1.12
C ILE A 180 14.04 -15.20 -2.51
N LYS A 181 14.61 -14.08 -2.93
CA LYS A 181 14.39 -13.55 -4.28
C LYS A 181 15.01 -14.44 -5.36
N MET A 182 16.12 -15.13 -5.04
CA MET A 182 16.76 -16.14 -5.90
C MET A 182 15.96 -17.45 -5.94
#